data_AF-A0A9E3ZDB6-F1
#
_entry.id   AF-A0A9E3ZDB6-F1
#
_cell.length_a   1.000
_cell.length_b   1.000
_cell.length_c   1.000
_cell.angle_alpha   90.00
_cell.angle_beta   90.00
_cell.angle_gamma   90.00
#
_symmetry.space_group_name_H-M   'P 1'
#
loop_
_entity.id
_entity.type
_entity.pdbx_description
1 polymer ?
#
loop_
_entity_poly.entity_id
_entity_poly.type
_entity_poly.pdbx_seq_one_letter_code
_entity_poly.pdbx_strand_id
1 'polypeptide(L)'
;MATFGEAFEITSAHEGGYVNDPVDRGGETYRGIARVHHPDWYGWQRVDVLRRSTGFPHSLDRDAALQKAVEDFYKDTFWDRFKGDDIPDQALANELYDTAVNMGVRRAVRFLQSSLNLLNRDQKDYADLVVDGWFGDKTLATVQMLLENDRSSDMLVKMMNIQQGARYVEIMAGDTRQERFARGWIKRA
;
A
#
# COMPACT_ATOMS: atom_id res chain seq x y z
N MET A 1 -16.48 1.62 -8.78
CA MET A 1 -15.92 0.76 -7.72
C MET A 1 -14.58 0.29 -8.22
N ALA A 2 -13.56 0.42 -7.36
CA ALA A 2 -12.19 0.14 -7.71
C ALA A 2 -11.92 -1.37 -7.75
N THR A 3 -10.91 -1.76 -8.50
CA THR A 3 -10.46 -3.14 -8.63
C THR A 3 -9.09 -3.30 -7.96
N PHE A 4 -8.95 -4.34 -7.14
CA PHE A 4 -7.67 -4.65 -6.49
C PHE A 4 -6.57 -4.99 -7.50
N GLY A 5 -6.92 -5.71 -8.57
CA GLY A 5 -5.94 -6.16 -9.57
C GLY A 5 -5.14 -5.01 -10.18
N GLU A 6 -5.80 -3.90 -10.53
CA GLU A 6 -5.14 -2.72 -11.08
C GLU A 6 -4.16 -2.08 -10.07
N ALA A 7 -4.59 -1.94 -8.81
CA ALA A 7 -3.75 -1.40 -7.75
C ALA A 7 -2.55 -2.32 -7.46
N PHE A 8 -2.80 -3.64 -7.41
CA PHE A 8 -1.79 -4.65 -7.16
C PHE A 8 -0.72 -4.68 -8.26
N GLU A 9 -1.11 -4.59 -9.54
CA GLU A 9 -0.17 -4.56 -10.66
C GLU A 9 0.77 -3.33 -10.59
N ILE A 10 0.22 -2.16 -10.28
CA ILE A 10 1.01 -0.91 -10.16
C ILE A 10 2.03 -1.01 -9.03
N THR A 11 1.61 -1.42 -7.83
CA THR A 11 2.51 -1.51 -6.68
C THR A 11 3.52 -2.65 -6.84
N SER A 12 3.09 -3.82 -7.36
CA SER A 12 3.95 -5.00 -7.53
C SER A 12 5.02 -4.80 -8.59
N ALA A 13 4.82 -3.90 -9.57
CA ALA A 13 5.87 -3.53 -10.53
C ALA A 13 7.13 -2.98 -9.85
N HIS A 14 7.01 -2.51 -8.61
CA HIS A 14 8.13 -2.04 -7.82
C HIS A 14 8.65 -3.05 -6.79
N GLU A 15 7.97 -4.19 -6.61
CA GLU A 15 8.36 -5.22 -5.64
C GLU A 15 9.47 -6.13 -6.18
N GLY A 16 10.42 -6.45 -5.29
CA GLY A 16 11.57 -7.28 -5.61
C GLY A 16 11.23 -8.75 -5.85
N GLY A 17 12.23 -9.53 -6.25
CA GLY A 17 12.15 -10.99 -6.29
C GLY A 17 12.44 -11.64 -4.92
N TYR A 18 12.95 -12.86 -4.96
CA TYR A 18 13.46 -13.53 -3.78
C TYR A 18 14.78 -12.91 -3.30
N VAL A 19 14.87 -12.64 -2.00
CA VAL A 19 16.09 -12.20 -1.31
C VAL A 19 16.23 -12.99 -0.02
N ASN A 20 17.44 -13.47 0.27
CA ASN A 20 17.74 -14.09 1.56
C ASN A 20 19.16 -13.71 1.96
N ASP A 21 19.31 -12.51 2.52
CA ASP A 21 20.58 -11.97 2.96
C ASP A 21 20.74 -12.22 4.48
N PRO A 22 21.81 -12.89 4.93
CA PRO A 22 22.02 -13.19 6.35
C PRO A 22 22.27 -11.94 7.23
N VAL A 23 22.53 -10.78 6.63
CA VAL A 23 22.71 -9.50 7.34
C VAL A 23 21.40 -8.69 7.35
N ASP A 24 20.44 -9.02 6.49
CA ASP A 24 19.14 -8.36 6.46
C ASP A 24 18.29 -8.78 7.66
N ARG A 25 17.70 -7.78 8.34
CA ARG A 25 16.78 -8.00 9.45
C ARG A 25 15.49 -8.67 9.00
N GLY A 26 15.10 -8.49 7.73
CA GLY A 26 13.96 -9.19 7.12
C GLY A 26 14.24 -10.66 6.82
N GLY A 27 15.52 -11.06 6.74
CA GLY A 27 15.94 -12.40 6.38
C GLY A 27 15.38 -12.84 5.02
N GLU A 28 14.81 -14.04 4.96
CA GLU A 28 14.21 -14.57 3.75
C GLU A 28 12.93 -13.82 3.37
N THR A 29 12.94 -13.17 2.21
CA THR A 29 11.87 -12.32 1.68
C THR A 29 11.53 -12.72 0.25
N TYR A 30 10.24 -12.78 -0.08
CA TYR A 30 9.76 -12.98 -1.44
C TYR A 30 8.65 -11.98 -1.76
N ARG A 31 8.83 -11.17 -2.81
CA ARG A 31 7.85 -10.14 -3.24
C ARG A 31 7.42 -9.20 -2.09
N GLY A 32 8.39 -8.79 -1.28
CA GLY A 32 8.16 -7.92 -0.11
C GLY A 32 7.65 -8.64 1.15
N ILE A 33 7.25 -9.92 1.05
CA ILE A 33 6.78 -10.70 2.18
C ILE A 33 7.99 -11.32 2.90
N ALA A 34 8.33 -10.79 4.07
CA ALA A 34 9.45 -11.28 4.89
C ALA A 34 9.00 -12.41 5.83
N ARG A 35 9.71 -13.55 5.80
CA ARG A 35 9.34 -14.76 6.57
C ARG A 35 9.36 -14.51 8.07
N VAL A 36 10.26 -13.65 8.55
CA VAL A 36 10.37 -13.31 9.97
C VAL A 36 9.16 -12.51 10.48
N HIS A 37 8.51 -11.74 9.61
CA HIS A 37 7.33 -10.93 9.94
C HIS A 37 6.01 -11.66 9.65
N HIS A 38 6.03 -12.58 8.69
CA HIS A 38 4.87 -13.36 8.27
C HIS A 38 5.21 -14.86 8.24
N PRO A 39 5.59 -15.47 9.39
CA PRO A 39 6.04 -16.86 9.42
C PRO A 39 4.93 -17.84 9.02
N ASP A 40 3.67 -17.48 9.27
CA ASP A 40 2.50 -18.30 8.99
C ASP A 40 1.92 -18.09 7.58
N TRP A 41 2.53 -17.23 6.75
CA TRP A 41 2.08 -17.06 5.37
C TRP A 41 2.25 -18.37 4.60
N TYR A 42 1.14 -18.89 4.06
CA TYR A 42 1.08 -20.22 3.48
C TYR A 42 1.96 -20.38 2.22
N GLY A 43 2.34 -19.28 1.56
CA GLY A 43 3.28 -19.27 0.43
C GLY A 43 4.66 -19.86 0.79
N TRP A 44 5.10 -19.78 2.06
CA TRP A 44 6.38 -20.31 2.49
C TRP A 44 6.53 -21.81 2.30
N GLN A 45 5.43 -22.56 2.44
CA GLN A 45 5.45 -24.01 2.18
C GLN A 45 5.85 -24.30 0.73
N ARG A 46 5.37 -23.48 -0.22
CA ARG A 46 5.69 -23.62 -1.64
C ARG A 46 7.12 -23.17 -1.94
N VAL A 47 7.56 -22.07 -1.32
CA VAL A 47 8.96 -21.61 -1.41
C VAL A 47 9.92 -22.71 -0.94
N ASP A 48 9.61 -23.40 0.16
CA ASP A 48 10.48 -24.45 0.71
C ASP A 48 10.54 -25.71 -0.16
N VAL A 49 9.43 -26.07 -0.80
CA VAL A 49 9.40 -27.14 -1.80
C VAL A 49 10.27 -26.76 -3.01
N LEU A 50 10.09 -25.55 -3.55
CA LEU A 50 10.81 -25.08 -4.73
C LEU A 50 12.30 -24.80 -4.46
N ARG A 51 12.69 -24.53 -3.20
CA ARG A 51 14.10 -24.37 -2.81
C ARG A 51 14.97 -25.57 -3.19
N ARG A 52 14.39 -26.76 -3.20
CA ARG A 52 15.09 -28.02 -3.54
C ARG A 52 15.07 -28.34 -5.04
N SER A 53 14.38 -27.52 -5.84
CA SER A 53 14.23 -27.70 -7.29
C SER A 53 15.35 -27.02 -8.08
N THR A 54 15.65 -27.54 -9.27
CA THR A 54 16.54 -26.87 -10.22
C THR A 54 15.95 -25.53 -10.67
N GLY A 55 16.76 -24.48 -10.70
CA GLY A 55 16.33 -23.15 -11.15
C GLY A 55 15.86 -22.20 -10.04
N PHE A 56 15.99 -22.59 -8.77
CA PHE A 56 15.82 -21.67 -7.65
C PHE A 56 16.84 -20.51 -7.72
N PRO A 57 16.46 -19.25 -7.41
CA PRO A 57 15.13 -18.81 -7.00
C PRO A 57 14.17 -18.46 -8.16
N HIS A 58 14.63 -18.44 -9.41
CA HIS A 58 13.82 -18.04 -10.57
C HIS A 58 12.60 -18.93 -10.82
N SER A 59 12.61 -20.18 -10.33
CA SER A 59 11.44 -21.07 -10.39
C SER A 59 10.25 -20.56 -9.58
N LEU A 60 10.46 -19.72 -8.56
CA LEU A 60 9.39 -19.12 -7.75
C LEU A 60 8.45 -18.26 -8.61
N ASP A 61 9.02 -17.47 -9.52
CA ASP A 61 8.27 -16.53 -10.37
C ASP A 61 7.43 -17.22 -11.45
N ARG A 62 7.67 -18.52 -11.68
CA ARG A 62 6.93 -19.35 -12.64
C ARG A 62 5.85 -20.19 -11.96
N ASP A 63 5.81 -20.23 -10.63
CA ASP A 63 4.82 -21.01 -9.90
C ASP A 63 3.55 -20.17 -9.69
N ALA A 64 2.51 -20.49 -10.47
CA ALA A 64 1.25 -19.74 -10.46
C ALA A 64 0.54 -19.78 -9.09
N ALA A 65 0.67 -20.88 -8.34
CA ALA A 65 0.08 -20.99 -7.01
C ALA A 65 0.79 -20.06 -6.01
N LEU A 66 2.11 -19.92 -6.13
CA LEU A 66 2.88 -18.97 -5.33
C LEU A 66 2.57 -17.52 -5.72
N GLN A 67 2.40 -17.20 -7.01
CA GLN A 67 1.96 -15.86 -7.42
C GLN A 67 0.58 -15.53 -6.83
N LYS A 68 -0.35 -16.49 -6.86
CA LYS A 68 -1.66 -16.32 -6.23
C LYS A 68 -1.56 -16.12 -4.72
N ALA A 69 -0.66 -16.83 -4.05
CA ALA A 69 -0.43 -16.66 -2.63
C ALA A 69 0.10 -15.26 -2.25
N VAL A 70 0.89 -14.64 -3.12
CA VAL A 70 1.34 -13.26 -2.95
C VAL A 70 0.17 -12.31 -3.12
N GLU A 71 -0.58 -12.44 -4.22
CA GLU A 71 -1.77 -11.61 -4.49
C GLU A 71 -2.77 -11.64 -3.32
N ASP A 72 -3.12 -12.84 -2.83
CA ASP A 72 -4.07 -13.01 -1.74
C ASP A 72 -3.56 -12.37 -0.43
N PHE A 73 -2.25 -12.49 -0.16
CA PHE A 73 -1.65 -11.86 1.01
C PHE A 73 -1.80 -10.34 0.97
N TYR A 74 -1.54 -9.72 -0.18
CA TYR A 74 -1.63 -8.27 -0.33
C TYR A 74 -3.08 -7.77 -0.28
N LYS A 75 -4.02 -8.54 -0.84
CA LYS A 75 -5.45 -8.21 -0.73
C LYS A 75 -5.92 -8.22 0.72
N ASP A 76 -5.67 -9.31 1.45
CA ASP A 76 -6.12 -9.46 2.84
C ASP A 76 -5.41 -8.49 3.81
N THR A 77 -4.08 -8.36 3.66
CA THR A 77 -3.25 -7.58 4.59
C THR A 77 -3.44 -6.07 4.42
N PHE A 78 -3.77 -5.61 3.21
CA PHE A 78 -3.83 -4.17 2.91
C PHE A 78 -5.18 -3.74 2.33
N TRP A 79 -5.57 -4.24 1.16
CA TRP A 79 -6.73 -3.74 0.40
C TRP A 79 -8.06 -3.91 1.15
N ASP A 80 -8.31 -5.10 1.68
CA ASP A 80 -9.56 -5.43 2.37
C ASP A 80 -9.66 -4.73 3.73
N ARG A 81 -8.51 -4.36 4.33
CA ARG A 81 -8.46 -3.63 5.61
C ARG A 81 -9.09 -2.24 5.54
N PHE A 82 -9.24 -1.68 4.34
CA PHE A 82 -9.94 -0.42 4.11
C PHE A 82 -11.12 -0.55 3.12
N LYS A 83 -11.62 -1.77 2.90
CA LYS A 83 -12.73 -2.04 1.96
C LYS A 83 -12.46 -1.44 0.58
N GLY A 84 -11.27 -1.66 0.01
CA GLY A 84 -10.86 -1.01 -1.24
C GLY A 84 -11.83 -1.23 -2.42
N ASP A 85 -12.53 -2.38 -2.45
CA ASP A 85 -13.54 -2.69 -3.47
C ASP A 85 -14.75 -1.73 -3.43
N ASP A 86 -15.02 -1.07 -2.30
CA ASP A 86 -16.12 -0.13 -2.11
C ASP A 86 -15.75 1.31 -2.53
N ILE A 87 -14.48 1.59 -2.82
CA ILE A 87 -14.03 2.93 -3.20
C ILE A 87 -14.49 3.21 -4.64
N PRO A 88 -15.23 4.31 -4.89
CA PRO A 88 -15.82 4.55 -6.20
C PRO A 88 -14.81 4.96 -7.28
N ASP A 89 -13.64 5.48 -6.88
CA ASP A 89 -12.61 6.04 -7.76
C ASP A 89 -11.32 5.20 -7.72
N GLN A 90 -10.85 4.76 -8.89
CA GLN A 90 -9.68 3.88 -9.00
C GLN A 90 -8.37 4.59 -8.65
N ALA A 91 -8.20 5.85 -9.07
CA ALA A 91 -6.96 6.58 -8.82
C ALA A 91 -6.73 6.80 -7.31
N LEU A 92 -7.79 7.16 -6.59
CA LEU A 92 -7.78 7.23 -5.13
C LEU A 92 -7.46 5.88 -4.48
N ALA A 93 -8.09 4.80 -4.94
CA ALA A 93 -7.87 3.47 -4.40
C ALA A 93 -6.42 2.99 -4.61
N ASN A 94 -5.85 3.27 -5.78
CA ASN A 94 -4.44 2.99 -6.10
C ASN A 94 -3.49 3.71 -5.14
N GLU A 95 -3.69 5.02 -4.93
CA GLU A 95 -2.85 5.82 -4.04
C GLU A 95 -2.97 5.38 -2.57
N LEU A 96 -4.19 5.11 -2.11
CA LEU A 96 -4.43 4.61 -0.76
C LEU A 96 -3.78 3.24 -0.54
N TYR A 97 -3.87 2.35 -1.53
CA TYR A 97 -3.27 1.02 -1.49
C TYR A 97 -1.74 1.08 -1.48
N ASP A 98 -1.11 1.84 -2.39
CA ASP A 98 0.35 1.97 -2.43
C ASP A 98 0.88 2.56 -1.12
N THR A 99 0.24 3.61 -0.61
CA THR A 99 0.58 4.18 0.70
C THR A 99 0.40 3.16 1.83
N ALA A 100 -0.64 2.33 1.78
CA ALA A 100 -0.90 1.31 2.79
C ALA A 100 0.17 0.20 2.78
N VAL A 101 0.64 -0.22 1.62
CA VAL A 101 1.74 -1.17 1.47
C VAL A 101 3.06 -0.58 2.01
N ASN A 102 3.36 0.67 1.65
CA ASN A 102 4.63 1.32 2.01
C ASN A 102 4.70 1.80 3.46
N MET A 103 3.58 2.23 4.04
CA MET A 103 3.57 2.91 5.35
C MET A 103 2.55 2.36 6.36
N GLY A 104 1.83 1.30 5.99
CA GLY A 104 0.78 0.69 6.78
C GLY A 104 -0.59 1.36 6.60
N VAL A 105 -1.63 0.53 6.58
CA VAL A 105 -3.05 0.91 6.37
C VAL A 105 -3.47 2.09 7.27
N ARG A 106 -3.16 2.00 8.56
CA ARG A 106 -3.48 3.04 9.57
C ARG A 106 -2.97 4.43 9.21
N ARG A 107 -1.82 4.53 8.55
CA ARG A 107 -1.25 5.82 8.16
C ARG A 107 -1.87 6.30 6.85
N ALA A 108 -2.01 5.41 5.88
CA ALA A 108 -2.66 5.71 4.61
C ALA A 108 -4.07 6.29 4.81
N VAL A 109 -4.86 5.67 5.69
CA VAL A 109 -6.20 6.16 6.04
C VAL A 109 -6.17 7.50 6.78
N ARG A 110 -5.17 7.75 7.62
CA ARG A 110 -5.01 9.08 8.26
C ARG A 110 -4.71 10.17 7.25
N PHE A 111 -3.86 9.88 6.26
CA PHE A 111 -3.58 10.84 5.18
C PHE A 111 -4.86 11.14 4.39
N LEU A 112 -5.65 10.11 4.05
CA LEU A 112 -6.96 10.29 3.44
C LEU A 112 -7.90 11.16 4.27
N GLN A 113 -8.14 10.81 5.54
CA GLN A 113 -9.05 11.55 6.44
C GLN A 113 -8.60 13.00 6.63
N SER A 114 -7.29 13.23 6.81
CA SER A 114 -6.70 14.56 6.91
C SER A 114 -6.90 15.37 5.62
N SER A 115 -6.65 14.77 4.45
CA SER A 115 -6.89 15.42 3.16
C SER A 115 -8.36 15.78 2.95
N LEU A 116 -9.30 14.90 3.31
CA LEU A 116 -10.73 15.17 3.23
C LEU A 116 -11.10 16.41 4.08
N ASN A 117 -10.62 16.48 5.32
CA ASN A 117 -10.88 17.63 6.18
C ASN A 117 -10.29 18.93 5.60
N LEU A 118 -9.07 18.88 5.07
CA LEU A 118 -8.42 20.07 4.49
C LEU A 118 -9.11 20.57 3.21
N LEU A 119 -9.87 19.71 2.52
CA LEU A 119 -10.54 20.02 1.26
C LEU A 119 -12.04 20.35 1.41
N ASN A 120 -12.61 20.34 2.62
CA ASN A 120 -14.05 20.43 2.87
C ASN A 120 -14.64 21.86 2.87
N ARG A 121 -13.87 22.86 2.39
CA ARG A 121 -14.28 24.27 2.25
C ARG A 121 -14.79 24.89 3.57
N ASP A 122 -13.98 24.82 4.61
CA ASP A 122 -14.34 25.29 5.96
C ASP A 122 -15.59 24.57 6.52
N GLN A 123 -15.64 23.25 6.34
CA GLN A 123 -16.76 22.38 6.71
C GLN A 123 -18.10 22.69 6.03
N LYS A 124 -18.10 23.42 4.90
CA LYS A 124 -19.32 23.72 4.12
C LYS A 124 -19.83 22.51 3.37
N ASP A 125 -18.92 21.67 2.86
CA ASP A 125 -19.30 20.47 2.11
C ASP A 125 -19.69 19.32 3.04
N TYR A 126 -18.94 19.16 4.13
CA TYR A 126 -19.17 18.18 5.20
C TYR A 126 -18.32 18.53 6.43
N ALA A 127 -18.75 18.08 7.61
CA ALA A 127 -18.01 18.26 8.85
C ALA A 127 -16.68 17.50 8.86
N ASP A 128 -15.73 17.95 9.68
CA ASP A 128 -14.45 17.27 9.85
C ASP A 128 -14.62 15.83 10.35
N LEU A 129 -13.90 14.91 9.71
CA LEU A 129 -13.69 13.57 10.19
C LEU A 129 -12.71 13.55 11.37
N VAL A 130 -12.90 12.58 12.25
CA VAL A 130 -11.85 12.20 13.21
C VAL A 130 -10.73 11.49 12.43
N VAL A 131 -9.49 11.95 12.60
CA VAL A 131 -8.30 11.38 11.93
C VAL A 131 -7.74 10.21 12.77
N ASP A 132 -8.47 9.10 12.79
CA ASP A 132 -8.16 7.92 13.61
C ASP A 132 -7.42 6.80 12.84
N GLY A 133 -7.40 6.87 11.52
CA GLY A 133 -6.81 5.84 10.65
C GLY A 133 -7.66 4.58 10.55
N TRP A 134 -8.95 4.64 10.87
CA TRP A 134 -9.91 3.58 10.64
C TRP A 134 -10.79 3.93 9.44
N PHE A 135 -10.73 3.10 8.40
CA PHE A 135 -11.60 3.28 7.24
C PHE A 135 -12.95 2.65 7.54
N GLY A 136 -13.92 3.49 7.90
CA GLY A 136 -15.30 3.09 8.15
C GLY A 136 -16.27 3.77 7.21
N ASP A 137 -17.56 3.47 7.39
CA ASP A 137 -18.63 3.94 6.50
C ASP A 137 -18.69 5.49 6.42
N LYS A 138 -18.31 6.19 7.50
CA LYS A 138 -18.19 7.66 7.49
C LYS A 138 -17.10 8.15 6.54
N THR A 139 -15.92 7.53 6.56
CA THR A 139 -14.83 7.91 5.65
C THR A 139 -15.23 7.66 4.21
N LEU A 140 -15.86 6.51 3.93
CA LEU A 140 -16.35 6.18 2.59
C LEU A 140 -17.42 7.18 2.10
N ALA A 141 -18.40 7.50 2.94
CA ALA A 141 -19.42 8.49 2.61
C ALA A 141 -18.82 9.87 2.34
N THR A 142 -17.80 10.29 3.10
CA THR A 142 -17.11 11.55 2.88
C THR A 142 -16.31 11.57 1.58
N VAL A 143 -15.67 10.46 1.20
CA VAL A 143 -15.06 10.31 -0.12
C VAL A 143 -16.10 10.51 -1.22
N GLN A 144 -17.27 9.85 -1.11
CA GLN A 144 -18.35 10.00 -2.08
C GLN A 144 -18.85 11.44 -2.18
N MET A 145 -19.07 12.12 -1.06
CA MET A 145 -19.47 13.54 -1.03
C MET A 145 -18.42 14.45 -1.70
N LEU A 146 -17.12 14.24 -1.44
CA LEU A 146 -16.06 15.00 -2.13
C LEU A 146 -16.13 14.78 -3.64
N LEU A 147 -16.22 13.53 -4.09
CA LEU A 147 -16.25 13.19 -5.52
C LEU A 147 -17.50 13.72 -6.22
N GLU A 148 -18.64 13.78 -5.51
CA GLU A 148 -19.86 14.38 -6.03
C GLU A 148 -19.72 15.90 -6.22
N ASN A 149 -19.09 16.59 -5.25
CA ASN A 149 -18.92 18.04 -5.30
C ASN A 149 -17.85 18.47 -6.30
N ASP A 150 -16.71 17.77 -6.31
CA ASP A 150 -15.53 18.17 -7.10
C ASP A 150 -15.46 17.48 -8.46
N ARG A 151 -16.23 16.42 -8.68
CA ARG A 151 -16.25 15.59 -9.90
C ARG A 151 -14.90 14.98 -10.28
N SER A 152 -13.94 14.96 -9.35
CA SER A 152 -12.60 14.40 -9.51
C SER A 152 -11.97 14.09 -8.14
N SER A 153 -11.08 13.10 -8.10
CA SER A 153 -10.23 12.79 -6.94
C SER A 153 -8.86 13.46 -6.99
N ASP A 154 -8.52 14.21 -8.06
CA ASP A 154 -7.15 14.70 -8.32
C ASP A 154 -6.56 15.51 -7.14
N MET A 155 -7.34 16.41 -6.55
CA MET A 155 -6.88 17.20 -5.41
C MET A 155 -6.68 16.34 -4.16
N LEU A 156 -7.55 15.34 -3.97
CA LEU A 156 -7.49 14.42 -2.84
C LEU A 156 -6.24 13.54 -2.93
N VAL A 157 -6.00 12.94 -4.10
CA VAL A 157 -4.79 12.17 -4.41
C VAL A 157 -3.56 13.04 -4.22
N LYS A 158 -3.53 14.25 -4.81
CA LYS A 158 -2.39 15.17 -4.67
C LYS A 158 -2.09 15.53 -3.21
N MET A 159 -3.12 15.72 -2.37
CA MET A 159 -2.92 15.97 -0.94
C MET A 159 -2.40 14.74 -0.19
N MET A 160 -2.79 13.53 -0.59
CA MET A 160 -2.21 12.29 -0.06
C MET A 160 -0.73 12.14 -0.45
N ASN A 161 -0.39 12.37 -1.71
CA ASN A 161 0.98 12.38 -2.23
C ASN A 161 1.88 13.37 -1.50
N ILE A 162 1.39 14.59 -1.24
CA ILE A 162 2.12 15.60 -0.45
C ILE A 162 2.42 15.07 0.97
N GLN A 163 1.44 14.46 1.64
CA GLN A 163 1.63 13.88 2.97
C GLN A 163 2.59 12.68 2.93
N GLN A 164 2.52 11.86 1.88
CA GLN A 164 3.43 10.74 1.64
C GLN A 164 4.87 11.23 1.46
N GLY A 165 5.09 12.21 0.59
CA GLY A 165 6.38 12.86 0.36
C GLY A 165 6.94 13.52 1.61
N ALA A 166 6.12 14.26 2.35
CA ALA A 166 6.52 14.85 3.63
C ALA A 166 7.01 13.78 4.62
N ARG A 167 6.30 12.65 4.69
CA ARG A 167 6.71 11.54 5.55
C ARG A 167 8.03 10.90 5.12
N TYR A 168 8.26 10.73 3.82
CA TYR A 168 9.55 10.24 3.35
C TYR A 168 10.69 11.19 3.71
N VAL A 169 10.49 12.51 3.59
CA VAL A 169 11.46 13.53 4.02
C VAL A 169 11.75 13.41 5.52
N GLU A 170 10.73 13.27 6.37
CA GLU A 170 10.92 13.06 7.82
C GLU A 170 11.77 11.82 8.12
N ILE A 171 11.51 10.70 7.43
CA ILE A 171 12.24 9.44 7.64
C ILE A 171 13.72 9.63 7.26
N MET A 172 14.00 10.23 6.11
CA MET A 172 15.39 10.45 5.65
C MET A 172 16.14 11.44 6.53
N ALA A 173 15.47 12.52 6.97
CA ALA A 173 16.04 13.48 7.91
C ALA A 173 16.32 12.85 9.29
N GLY A 174 15.52 11.86 9.71
CA GLY A 174 15.69 11.14 10.97
C GLY A 174 16.71 10.00 10.94
N ASP A 175 16.98 9.41 9.77
CA ASP A 175 17.99 8.35 9.58
C ASP A 175 18.59 8.42 8.17
N THR A 176 19.77 9.02 8.05
CA THR A 176 20.46 9.23 6.75
C THR A 176 20.78 7.93 6.02
N ARG A 177 20.78 6.76 6.69
CA ARG A 177 20.95 5.47 6.02
C ARG A 177 19.79 5.15 5.06
N GLN A 178 18.63 5.78 5.27
CA GLN A 178 17.43 5.63 4.42
C GLN A 178 17.51 6.44 3.12
N GLU A 179 18.42 7.42 3.01
CA GLU A 179 18.58 8.24 1.79
C GLU A 179 18.91 7.42 0.54
N ARG A 180 19.47 6.21 0.72
CA ARG A 180 19.68 5.25 -0.39
C ARG A 180 18.39 4.91 -1.15
N PHE A 181 17.22 5.03 -0.51
CA PHE A 181 15.91 4.76 -1.10
C PHE A 181 15.23 6.03 -1.66
N ALA A 182 15.80 7.22 -1.44
CA ALA A 182 15.18 8.51 -1.74
C ALA A 182 14.62 8.61 -3.16
N ARG A 183 15.43 8.20 -4.16
CA ARG A 183 15.02 8.25 -5.57
C ARG A 183 13.84 7.34 -5.89
N GLY A 184 13.72 6.21 -5.19
CA GLY A 184 12.57 5.32 -5.33
C GLY A 184 11.33 5.94 -4.69
N TRP A 185 11.45 6.41 -3.45
CA TRP A 185 10.35 7.03 -2.70
C TRP A 185 9.79 8.28 -3.38
N ILE A 186 10.64 9.18 -3.88
CA ILE A 186 10.20 10.41 -4.56
C ILE A 186 9.58 10.13 -5.95
N LYS A 187 9.88 9.00 -6.58
CA LYS A 187 9.18 8.59 -7.82
C LYS A 187 7.79 8.02 -7.57
N ARG A 188 7.52 7.56 -6.34
CA ARG A 188 6.23 7.00 -5.92
C ARG A 188 5.29 8.07 -5.35
N ALA A 189 5.84 9.08 -4.66
CA ALA A 189 5.12 10.24 -4.14
C ALA A 189 4.72 11.25 -5.23
#